data_AF-A0A3M1MKB2-F1
#
_entry.id   AF-A0A3M1MKB2-F1
#
_cell.length_a   1.000
_cell.length_b   1.000
_cell.length_c   1.000
_cell.angle_alpha   90.00
_cell.angle_beta   90.00
_cell.angle_gamma   90.00
#
_symmetry.space_group_name_H-M   'P 1'
#
loop_
_entity.id
_entity.type
_entity.pdbx_description
1 polymer ?
#
loop_
_entity_poly.entity_id
_entity_poly.type
_entity_poly.pdbx_seq_one_letter_code
_entity_poly.pdbx_strand_id
1 'polypeptide(L)' 'DDYAGKIRFVKVNTDEQPELAGQFQIRGVPTLILFQNGNMVDQIVGVPPEKEFRAKLDQLAGSVN' A
#
# COMPACT_ATOMS: atom_id res chain seq x y z
N ASP A 1 -13.73 -1.59 -8.89
CA ASP A 1 -14.26 -2.86 -9.39
C ASP A 1 -13.18 -3.92 -9.51
N ASP A 2 -12.12 -3.66 -10.26
CA ASP A 2 -11.05 -4.62 -10.63
C ASP A 2 -10.41 -5.46 -9.49
N TYR A 3 -10.27 -4.88 -8.28
CA TYR A 3 -9.65 -5.53 -7.12
C TYR A 3 -10.63 -5.85 -5.98
N ALA A 4 -11.94 -5.69 -6.20
CA ALA A 4 -12.95 -5.92 -5.18
C ALA A 4 -12.90 -7.40 -4.72
N GLY A 5 -12.78 -7.61 -3.41
CA GLY A 5 -12.65 -8.95 -2.81
C GLY A 5 -11.24 -9.57 -2.87
N LYS A 6 -10.30 -9.00 -3.66
CA LYS A 6 -8.91 -9.45 -3.72
C LYS A 6 -7.98 -8.58 -2.89
N ILE A 7 -8.18 -7.25 -2.92
CA ILE A 7 -7.37 -6.27 -2.19
C ILE A 7 -8.29 -5.39 -1.35
N ARG A 8 -7.88 -5.19 -0.09
CA ARG A 8 -8.51 -4.22 0.80
C ARG A 8 -7.68 -2.94 0.82
N PHE A 9 -8.26 -1.86 0.33
CA PHE A 9 -7.66 -0.53 0.44
C PHE A 9 -8.05 0.11 1.76
N VAL A 10 -7.06 0.58 2.51
CA VAL A 10 -7.25 1.30 3.78
C VAL A 10 -6.50 2.61 3.69
N LYS A 11 -7.16 3.71 4.05
CA LYS A 11 -6.53 5.02 4.17
C LYS A 11 -6.27 5.30 5.65
N VAL A 12 -5.06 5.71 5.97
CA VAL A 12 -4.71 6.18 7.31
C VAL A 12 -4.19 7.61 7.22
N ASN A 13 -4.67 8.47 8.10
CA ASN A 13 -4.16 9.81 8.26
C ASN A 13 -3.00 9.81 9.26
N THR A 14 -1.81 10.20 8.81
CA THR A 14 -0.61 10.23 9.66
C THR A 14 -0.64 11.35 10.70
N ASP A 15 -1.42 12.41 10.47
CA ASP A 15 -1.58 13.52 11.43
C ASP A 15 -2.39 13.08 12.65
N GLU A 16 -3.44 12.27 12.41
CA GLU A 16 -4.29 11.72 13.47
C GLU A 16 -3.67 10.49 14.15
N GLN A 17 -2.71 9.81 13.49
CA GLN A 17 -2.07 8.59 13.97
C GLN A 17 -0.54 8.68 13.90
N PRO A 18 0.09 9.61 14.66
CA PRO A 18 1.53 9.86 14.58
C PRO A 18 2.38 8.67 15.06
N GLU A 19 1.89 7.88 16.02
CA GLU A 19 2.58 6.67 16.49
C GLU A 19 2.69 5.63 15.38
N LEU A 20 1.60 5.39 14.65
CA LEU A 20 1.58 4.46 13.52
C LEU A 20 2.49 4.95 12.38
N ALA A 21 2.47 6.26 12.11
CA ALA A 21 3.37 6.89 11.15
C ALA A 21 4.85 6.68 11.55
N GLY A 22 5.17 6.82 12.84
CA GLY A 22 6.50 6.53 13.38
C GLY A 22 6.90 5.06 13.25
N GLN A 23 5.99 4.13 13.57
CA GLN A 23 6.22 2.67 13.47
C GLN A 23 6.57 2.23 12.05
N PHE A 24 5.89 2.78 11.04
CA PHE A 24 6.17 2.49 9.63
C PHE A 24 7.16 3.46 8.98
N GLN A 25 7.81 4.30 9.78
CA GLN A 25 8.79 5.30 9.34
C GLN A 25 8.28 6.18 8.18
N ILE A 26 7.02 6.61 8.24
CA ILE A 26 6.42 7.50 7.25
C ILE A 26 7.04 8.89 7.39
N ARG A 27 7.92 9.24 6.45
CA ARG A 27 8.63 10.53 6.40
C ARG A 27 7.97 11.56 5.49
N GLY A 28 6.99 11.14 4.69
CA GLY A 28 6.28 12.00 3.77
C GLY A 28 5.00 11.35 3.26
N VAL A 29 4.00 12.17 2.96
CA VAL A 29 2.76 11.75 2.31
C VAL A 29 2.76 12.21 0.85
N PRO A 30 2.21 11.41 -0.08
CA PRO A 30 1.62 10.08 0.13
C PRO A 30 2.67 8.98 0.29
N THR A 31 2.40 7.99 1.14
CA THR A 31 3.15 6.72 1.22
C THR A 31 2.16 5.56 1.16
N LEU A 32 2.44 4.57 0.32
CA LEU A 32 1.64 3.37 0.14
C LEU A 32 2.40 2.21 0.75
N ILE A 33 1.73 1.45 1.63
CA ILE A 33 2.30 0.25 2.23
C ILE A 33 1.43 -0.92 1.81
N LEU A 34 2.09 -1.98 1.35
CA LEU A 34 1.44 -3.18 0.86
C LEU A 34 1.64 -4.29 1.89
N PHE A 35 0.52 -4.90 2.28
CA PHE A 35 0.48 -5.98 3.25
C PHE A 35 -0.08 -7.25 2.60
N GLN A 36 0.57 -8.38 2.87
CA GLN A 36 0.09 -9.71 2.49
C GLN A 36 0.18 -10.64 3.70
N ASN A 37 -0.92 -11.32 4.04
CA ASN A 37 -1.00 -12.23 5.19
C ASN A 37 -0.49 -11.61 6.51
N GLY A 38 -0.76 -10.31 6.74
CA GLY A 38 -0.33 -9.58 7.93
C GLY A 38 1.13 -9.10 7.92
N ASN A 39 1.90 -9.45 6.89
CA ASN A 39 3.29 -9.00 6.75
C ASN A 39 3.38 -7.85 5.76
N MET A 40 4.21 -6.85 6.06
CA MET A 40 4.58 -5.83 5.09
C MET A 40 5.45 -6.47 4.01
N VAL A 41 5.01 -6.38 2.76
CA VAL A 41 5.73 -6.95 1.61
C VAL A 41 6.40 -5.88 0.76
N ASP A 42 5.87 -4.66 0.77
CA ASP A 42 6.42 -3.56 -0.02
C ASP A 42 6.00 -2.19 0.53
N GLN A 43 6.79 -1.17 0.25
CA GLN A 43 6.53 0.22 0.64
C GLN A 43 6.96 1.17 -0.47
N ILE A 44 6.06 2.08 -0.84
CA ILE A 44 6.30 3.07 -1.89
C ILE A 44 6.11 4.44 -1.28
N VAL A 45 7.19 5.23 -1.27
CA VAL A 45 7.15 6.62 -0.85
C VAL A 45 6.90 7.50 -2.07
N GLY A 46 5.90 8.37 -1.99
CA GLY A 46 5.45 9.21 -3.09
C GLY A 46 4.40 8.55 -3.98
N VAL A 47 4.15 9.15 -5.13
CA VAL A 47 3.19 8.67 -6.13
C VAL A 47 3.94 8.00 -7.27
N PRO A 48 3.95 6.66 -7.37
CA PRO A 48 4.51 5.98 -8.53
C PRO A 48 3.61 6.21 -9.77
N PRO A 49 4.13 5.97 -10.99
CA PRO A 49 3.32 5.96 -12.20
C PRO A 49 2.17 4.95 -12.08
N GLU A 50 1.01 5.25 -12.66
CA GLU A 50 -0.18 4.37 -12.57
C GLU A 50 0.13 2.94 -13.01
N LYS A 51 0.93 2.78 -14.07
CA LYS A 51 1.34 1.46 -14.58
C LYS A 51 2.11 0.64 -13.54
N GLU A 52 3.02 1.27 -12.82
CA GLU A 52 3.83 0.62 -11.79
C GLU A 52 2.97 0.27 -10.57
N PHE A 53 2.08 1.18 -10.19
CA PHE A 53 1.13 0.95 -9.11
C PHE A 53 0.21 -0.24 -9.42
N ARG A 54 -0.39 -0.29 -10.62
CA ARG A 54 -1.24 -1.40 -11.05
C ARG A 54 -0.48 -2.72 -11.09
N ALA A 55 0.76 -2.74 -11.59
CA ALA A 55 1.57 -3.95 -11.63
C ALA A 55 1.82 -4.52 -10.22
N LYS A 56 2.12 -3.67 -9.24
CA LYS A 56 2.29 -4.09 -7.83
C LYS A 56 0.99 -4.62 -7.22
N LEU A 57 -0.14 -3.99 -7.51
CA LEU A 57 -1.45 -4.48 -7.07
C LEU A 57 -1.79 -5.84 -7.69
N ASP A 58 -1.54 -6.03 -8.97
CA ASP A 58 -1.81 -7.30 -9.67
C ASP A 58 -0.98 -8.46 -9.11
N GLN A 59 0.31 -8.20 -8.79
CA GLN A 59 1.18 -9.15 -8.10
C GLN A 59 0.61 -9.58 -6.73
N LEU A 60 -0.05 -8.67 -6.01
CA LEU A 60 -0.65 -8.95 -4.70
C LEU A 60 -2.01 -9.62 -4.78
N ALA A 61 -2.79 -9.29 -5.82
CA ALA A 61 -4.09 -9.90 -6.09
C ALA A 61 -3.99 -11.37 -6.52
N GLY A 62 -2.77 -11.90 -6.69
CA GLY A 62 -2.53 -13.29 -7.08
C GLY A 62 -2.69 -13.55 -8.58
N SER A 63 -2.68 -12.49 -9.40
CA SER A 63 -2.59 -12.62 -10.86
C SER A 63 -1.12 -12.79 -11.26
N VAL A 64 -0.54 -13.95 -10.92
CA VAL A 64 0.64 -14.44 -11.63
C VAL A 64 0.21 -15.73 -12.31
N ASN A 65 -0.15 -15.60 -13.59
CA ASN A 65 0.09 -16.65 -14.58
C ASN A 65 1.14 -16.09 -15.54
#